data_AF-A0A1A6H1T6-F1
#
_entry.id   AF-A0A1A6H1T6-F1
#
_cell.length_a   1.000
_cell.length_b   1.000
_cell.length_c   1.000
_cell.angle_alpha   90.00
_cell.angle_beta   90.00
_cell.angle_gamma   90.00
#
_symmetry.space_group_name_H-M   'P 1'
#
loop_
_entity.id
_entity.type
_entity.pdbx_description
1 polymer ?
#
loop_
_entity_poly.entity_id
_entity_poly.type
_entity_poly.pdbx_seq_one_letter_code
_entity_poly.pdbx_strand_id
1 'polypeptide(L)'
;MSGKPLFHYDEVRGRMESVRWLLAAAGVEYEEKFIQTNEDLEKLRSDGVLMFQQVPMVEVDGMKLVQTRAILNYFSSKYNLYGKDMKERALIDMYSEGLADLNDIFIIYPFFPPGVKEAKISLMKEKATNHYLVGNKLSKADIHLVEMIYNMEELDANIIANFPLLQKFLQPGSQRQPPLDEKAMEKIKMIFKF
;
A
#
# COMPACT_ATOMS: atom_id res chain seq x y z
N MET A 1 -7.83 -26.28 -6.50
CA MET A 1 -6.81 -25.20 -6.50
C MET A 1 -7.56 -23.90 -6.32
N SER A 2 -7.31 -23.12 -5.27
CA SER A 2 -7.89 -21.77 -5.23
C SER A 2 -7.24 -20.95 -6.35
N GLY A 3 -8.06 -20.20 -7.10
CA GLY A 3 -7.58 -19.35 -8.19
C GLY A 3 -6.62 -18.27 -7.70
N LYS A 4 -5.95 -17.58 -8.63
CA LYS A 4 -5.13 -16.40 -8.32
C LYS A 4 -5.99 -15.37 -7.57
N PRO A 5 -5.44 -14.64 -6.58
CA PRO A 5 -6.16 -13.51 -6.00
C PRO A 5 -6.55 -12.51 -7.10
N LEU A 6 -7.79 -12.02 -7.07
CA LEU A 6 -8.30 -11.03 -8.03
C LEU A 6 -8.52 -9.69 -7.31
N PHE A 7 -7.82 -8.66 -7.75
CA PHE A 7 -7.83 -7.33 -7.15
C PHE A 7 -8.82 -6.43 -7.88
N HIS A 8 -9.65 -5.72 -7.12
CA HIS A 8 -10.57 -4.70 -7.64
C HIS A 8 -10.15 -3.35 -7.06
N TYR A 9 -9.60 -2.51 -7.94
CA TYR A 9 -9.15 -1.15 -7.65
C TYR A 9 -9.09 -0.35 -8.96
N ASP A 10 -8.86 0.95 -8.89
CA ASP A 10 -8.50 1.76 -10.06
C ASP A 10 -7.04 1.55 -10.46
N GLU A 11 -6.68 2.04 -11.65
CA GLU A 11 -5.36 1.85 -12.28
C GLU A 11 -4.31 2.85 -11.74
N VAL A 12 -4.18 2.89 -10.42
CA VAL A 12 -3.23 3.73 -9.69
C VAL A 12 -2.62 2.94 -8.52
N ARG A 13 -1.59 3.51 -7.89
CA ARG A 13 -1.03 2.97 -6.64
C ARG A 13 -2.09 2.93 -5.53
N GLY A 14 -2.46 4.13 -5.05
CA GLY A 14 -3.44 4.33 -4.01
C GLY A 14 -3.27 3.40 -2.81
N ARG A 15 -4.40 2.92 -2.27
CA ARG A 15 -4.45 2.05 -1.09
C ARG A 15 -4.23 0.56 -1.40
N MET A 16 -4.06 0.20 -2.67
CA MET A 16 -3.80 -1.18 -3.11
C MET A 16 -2.30 -1.47 -3.27
N GLU A 17 -1.46 -0.44 -3.44
CA GLU A 17 -0.03 -0.62 -3.73
C GLU A 17 0.71 -1.43 -2.68
N SER A 18 0.49 -1.18 -1.38
CA SER A 18 1.12 -1.97 -0.31
C SER A 18 0.76 -3.47 -0.40
N VAL A 19 -0.44 -3.81 -0.89
CA VAL A 19 -0.84 -5.20 -1.10
C VAL A 19 -0.07 -5.80 -2.28
N ARG A 20 0.11 -5.05 -3.38
CA ARG A 20 0.94 -5.48 -4.53
C ARG A 20 2.38 -5.74 -4.11
N TRP A 21 2.98 -4.84 -3.32
CA TRP A 21 4.33 -5.01 -2.76
C TRP A 21 4.44 -6.28 -1.91
N LEU A 22 3.46 -6.52 -1.04
CA LEU A 22 3.44 -7.70 -0.18
C LEU A 22 3.39 -9.01 -0.99
N LEU A 23 2.53 -9.09 -2.01
CA LEU A 23 2.42 -10.29 -2.85
C LEU A 23 3.67 -10.48 -3.73
N ALA A 24 4.22 -9.40 -4.28
CA ALA A 24 5.47 -9.45 -5.04
C ALA A 24 6.63 -9.98 -4.17
N ALA A 25 6.77 -9.49 -2.94
CA ALA A 25 7.77 -9.98 -2.00
C ALA A 25 7.54 -11.45 -1.59
N ALA A 26 6.28 -11.89 -1.57
CA ALA A 26 5.92 -13.29 -1.33
C ALA A 26 6.06 -14.20 -2.57
N GLY A 27 6.38 -13.65 -3.75
CA GLY A 27 6.44 -14.40 -5.01
C GLY A 27 5.08 -14.91 -5.49
N VAL A 28 4.00 -14.20 -5.17
CA VAL A 28 2.61 -14.61 -5.45
C VAL A 28 2.06 -13.83 -6.64
N GLU A 29 1.67 -14.55 -7.69
CA GLU A 29 0.96 -13.96 -8.82
C GLU A 29 -0.49 -13.63 -8.44
N TYR A 30 -0.99 -12.52 -8.97
CA TYR A 30 -2.37 -12.07 -8.83
C TYR A 30 -2.89 -11.52 -10.16
N GLU A 31 -4.20 -11.31 -10.24
CA GLU A 31 -4.87 -10.67 -11.37
C GLU A 31 -5.49 -9.34 -10.90
N GLU A 32 -5.63 -8.38 -11.81
CA GLU A 32 -6.30 -7.10 -11.53
C GLU A 32 -7.47 -6.89 -12.48
N LYS A 33 -8.62 -6.53 -11.91
CA LYS A 33 -9.79 -6.03 -12.62
C LYS A 33 -9.94 -4.55 -12.30
N PHE A 34 -9.47 -3.71 -13.21
CA PHE A 34 -9.50 -2.27 -13.00
C PHE A 34 -10.92 -1.71 -13.07
N ILE A 35 -11.23 -0.84 -12.10
CA ILE A 35 -12.41 0.02 -12.11
C ILE A 35 -12.07 1.20 -13.01
N GLN A 36 -12.74 1.32 -14.16
CA GLN A 36 -12.46 2.37 -15.12
C GLN A 36 -13.47 3.51 -15.07
N THR A 37 -14.71 3.23 -14.65
CA THR A 37 -15.77 4.23 -14.55
C THR A 37 -16.51 4.15 -13.20
N ASN A 38 -17.37 5.15 -12.94
CA ASN A 38 -18.24 5.10 -11.76
C ASN A 38 -19.24 3.94 -11.86
N GLU A 39 -19.72 3.61 -13.06
CA GLU A 39 -20.64 2.49 -13.29
C GLU A 39 -20.02 1.14 -12.89
N ASP A 40 -18.72 0.94 -13.14
CA ASP A 40 -18.00 -0.25 -12.67
C ASP A 40 -18.05 -0.37 -11.14
N LEU A 41 -17.82 0.75 -10.43
CA LEU A 41 -17.87 0.80 -8.97
C LEU A 41 -19.30 0.59 -8.45
N GLU A 42 -20.31 1.22 -9.06
CA GLU A 42 -21.72 1.02 -8.71
C GLU A 42 -22.18 -0.42 -8.97
N LYS A 43 -21.61 -1.10 -9.97
CA LYS A 43 -21.85 -2.52 -10.18
C LYS A 43 -21.34 -3.34 -8.99
N LEU A 44 -20.10 -3.12 -8.53
CA LEU A 44 -19.57 -3.83 -7.35
C LEU A 44 -20.39 -3.57 -6.08
N ARG A 45 -20.91 -2.34 -5.91
CA ARG A 45 -21.81 -1.97 -4.81
C ARG A 45 -23.14 -2.72 -4.90
N SER A 46 -23.78 -2.72 -6.08
CA SER A 46 -25.08 -3.36 -6.30
C SER A 46 -25.02 -4.89 -6.28
N ASP A 47 -23.89 -5.49 -6.67
CA ASP A 47 -23.63 -6.92 -6.51
C ASP A 47 -23.47 -7.33 -5.02
N GLY A 48 -23.40 -6.37 -4.09
CA GLY A 48 -23.31 -6.61 -2.65
C GLY A 48 -21.94 -7.14 -2.18
N VAL A 49 -20.90 -7.01 -3.01
CA VAL A 49 -19.56 -7.57 -2.72
C VAL A 49 -18.66 -6.62 -1.93
N LEU A 50 -19.04 -5.35 -1.81
CA LEU A 50 -18.31 -4.34 -1.05
C LEU A 50 -19.00 -4.09 0.30
N MET A 51 -18.53 -4.76 1.37
CA MET A 51 -19.13 -4.66 2.71
C MET A 51 -19.32 -3.21 3.19
N PHE A 52 -18.36 -2.33 2.87
CA PHE A 52 -18.39 -0.91 3.22
C PHE A 52 -18.52 0.02 2.00
N GLN A 53 -18.99 -0.50 0.86
CA GLN A 53 -19.20 0.27 -0.38
C GLN A 53 -17.92 0.93 -0.93
N GLN A 54 -16.76 0.42 -0.53
CA GLN A 54 -15.42 0.95 -0.82
C GLN A 54 -14.50 -0.15 -1.36
N VAL A 55 -13.52 0.27 -2.15
CA VAL A 55 -12.33 -0.49 -2.51
C VAL A 55 -11.10 0.10 -1.81
N PRO A 56 -9.98 -0.62 -1.62
CA PRO A 56 -9.61 -1.94 -2.15
C PRO A 56 -10.55 -3.11 -1.83
N MET A 57 -10.75 -4.00 -2.80
CA MET A 57 -11.37 -5.31 -2.60
C MET A 57 -10.53 -6.41 -3.27
N VAL A 58 -10.42 -7.57 -2.63
CA VAL A 58 -9.71 -8.74 -3.16
C VAL A 58 -10.58 -9.99 -3.04
N GLU A 59 -10.72 -10.72 -4.14
CA GLU A 59 -11.28 -12.07 -4.14
C GLU A 59 -10.15 -13.08 -3.91
N VAL A 60 -10.23 -13.86 -2.83
CA VAL A 60 -9.19 -14.84 -2.47
C VAL A 60 -9.76 -15.94 -1.56
N ASP A 61 -9.42 -17.20 -1.82
CA ASP A 61 -9.83 -18.37 -1.02
C ASP A 61 -11.34 -18.42 -0.69
N GLY A 62 -12.18 -18.02 -1.66
CA GLY A 62 -13.64 -17.98 -1.50
C GLY A 62 -14.18 -16.78 -0.72
N MET A 63 -13.31 -15.86 -0.27
CA MET A 63 -13.68 -14.62 0.39
C MET A 63 -13.63 -13.44 -0.57
N LYS A 64 -14.39 -12.39 -0.26
CA LYS A 64 -14.27 -11.05 -0.86
C LYS A 64 -13.88 -10.08 0.25
N LEU A 65 -12.58 -9.85 0.41
CA LEU A 65 -12.03 -9.04 1.49
C LEU A 65 -11.96 -7.58 1.05
N VAL A 66 -12.51 -6.69 1.88
CA VAL A 66 -12.32 -5.23 1.79
C VAL A 66 -11.49 -4.75 2.98
N GLN A 67 -11.10 -3.47 2.98
CA GLN A 67 -10.19 -2.83 3.95
C GLN A 67 -8.73 -3.29 3.79
N THR A 68 -7.86 -2.35 3.43
CA THR A 68 -6.44 -2.59 3.14
C THR A 68 -5.74 -3.36 4.27
N ARG A 69 -5.96 -2.98 5.54
CA ARG A 69 -5.35 -3.66 6.69
C ARG A 69 -5.79 -5.11 6.83
N ALA A 70 -7.05 -5.42 6.58
CA ALA A 70 -7.56 -6.79 6.65
C ALA A 70 -6.95 -7.67 5.54
N ILE A 71 -6.88 -7.12 4.31
CA ILE A 71 -6.26 -7.78 3.16
C ILE A 71 -4.77 -8.06 3.43
N LEU A 72 -4.01 -7.06 3.90
CA LEU A 72 -2.60 -7.19 4.25
C LEU A 72 -2.37 -8.23 5.36
N ASN A 73 -3.18 -8.20 6.42
CA ASN A 73 -3.05 -9.14 7.54
C ASN A 73 -3.31 -10.58 7.12
N TYR A 74 -4.29 -10.80 6.25
CA TYR A 74 -4.58 -12.11 5.70
C TYR A 74 -3.40 -12.66 4.89
N PHE A 75 -2.89 -11.89 3.92
CA PHE A 75 -1.75 -12.34 3.10
C PHE A 75 -0.46 -12.48 3.90
N SER A 76 -0.19 -11.56 4.82
CA SER A 76 1.00 -11.62 5.68
C SER A 76 0.99 -12.88 6.55
N SER A 77 -0.19 -13.28 7.05
CA SER A 77 -0.34 -14.53 7.78
C SER A 77 -0.16 -15.74 6.86
N LYS A 78 -0.84 -15.74 5.70
CA LYS A 78 -0.81 -16.84 4.73
C LYS A 78 0.60 -17.15 4.21
N TYR A 79 1.44 -16.13 4.06
CA TYR A 79 2.79 -16.26 3.51
C TYR A 79 3.91 -16.12 4.55
N ASN A 80 3.60 -16.26 5.85
CA ASN A 80 4.58 -16.28 6.95
C ASN A 80 5.43 -14.99 7.08
N LEU A 81 4.83 -13.83 6.77
CA LEU A 81 5.40 -12.48 6.86
C LEU A 81 4.88 -11.69 8.08
N TYR A 82 4.25 -12.37 9.05
CA TYR A 82 3.58 -11.73 10.19
C TYR A 82 4.03 -12.31 11.54
N GLY A 83 5.33 -12.56 11.71
CA GLY A 83 5.91 -13.03 12.97
C GLY A 83 5.47 -14.43 13.41
N LYS A 84 6.25 -15.05 14.30
CA LYS A 84 5.96 -16.42 14.77
C LYS A 84 5.04 -16.47 15.99
N ASP A 85 5.00 -15.39 16.77
CA ASP A 85 4.28 -15.32 18.04
C ASP A 85 3.63 -13.95 18.26
N MET A 86 2.86 -13.83 19.34
CA MET A 86 2.12 -12.63 19.69
C MET A 86 3.02 -11.41 19.92
N LYS A 87 4.24 -11.60 20.45
CA LYS A 87 5.16 -10.49 20.73
C LYS A 87 5.76 -9.94 19.45
N GLU A 88 6.22 -10.83 18.56
CA GLU A 88 6.69 -10.41 17.23
C GLU A 88 5.58 -9.72 16.43
N ARG A 89 4.35 -10.27 16.45
CA ARG A 89 3.18 -9.66 15.79
C ARG A 89 2.89 -8.26 16.31
N ALA A 90 2.90 -8.06 17.62
CA ALA A 90 2.64 -6.76 18.23
C ALA A 90 3.66 -5.70 17.78
N LEU A 91 4.94 -6.07 17.70
CA LEU A 91 5.98 -5.15 17.23
C LEU A 91 5.87 -4.88 15.72
N ILE A 92 5.58 -5.91 14.92
CA ILE A 92 5.31 -5.76 13.49
C ILE A 92 4.12 -4.82 13.25
N ASP A 93 3.05 -4.95 14.05
CA ASP A 93 1.87 -4.09 13.95
C ASP A 93 2.17 -2.66 14.35
N MET A 94 2.87 -2.45 15.47
CA MET A 94 3.30 -1.12 15.89
C MET A 94 4.06 -0.39 14.79
N TYR A 95 5.01 -1.07 14.13
CA TYR A 95 5.76 -0.48 13.03
C TYR A 95 4.94 -0.31 11.75
N SER A 96 4.12 -1.31 11.41
CA SER A 96 3.28 -1.24 10.21
C SER A 96 2.24 -0.12 10.30
N GLU A 97 1.66 0.13 11.47
CA GLU A 97 0.69 1.21 11.67
C GLU A 97 1.36 2.59 11.63
N GLY A 98 2.57 2.75 12.20
CA GLY A 98 3.32 3.99 12.05
C GLY A 98 3.69 4.31 10.60
N LEU A 99 4.01 3.28 9.81
CA LEU A 99 4.24 3.42 8.37
C LEU A 99 2.95 3.68 7.58
N ALA A 100 1.83 3.10 8.01
CA ALA A 100 0.53 3.35 7.39
C ALA A 100 0.09 4.82 7.55
N ASP A 101 0.33 5.43 8.72
CA ASP A 101 0.07 6.86 8.95
C ASP A 101 0.87 7.75 7.97
N LEU A 102 2.12 7.39 7.69
CA LEU A 102 2.97 8.08 6.73
C LEU A 102 2.47 7.88 5.30
N ASN A 103 2.12 6.64 4.94
CA ASN A 103 1.62 6.31 3.62
C ASN A 103 0.28 6.99 3.34
N ASP A 104 -0.59 7.15 4.33
CA ASP A 104 -1.84 7.90 4.19
C ASP A 104 -1.60 9.38 3.84
N ILE A 105 -0.58 10.01 4.43
CA ILE A 105 -0.18 11.38 4.06
C ILE A 105 0.31 11.41 2.60
N PHE A 106 1.13 10.42 2.20
CA PHE A 106 1.66 10.31 0.85
C PHE A 106 0.56 10.10 -0.20
N ILE A 107 -0.39 9.19 0.05
CA ILE A 107 -1.52 8.92 -0.86
C ILE A 107 -2.37 10.17 -1.10
N ILE A 108 -2.58 10.98 -0.06
CA ILE A 108 -3.39 12.21 -0.14
C ILE A 108 -2.57 13.40 -0.66
N TYR A 109 -1.23 13.30 -0.65
CA TYR A 109 -0.32 14.39 -1.00
C TYR A 109 -0.64 15.11 -2.33
N PRO A 110 -0.95 14.40 -3.43
CA PRO A 110 -1.29 15.04 -4.70
C PRO A 110 -2.46 16.03 -4.59
N PHE A 111 -3.41 15.76 -3.69
CA PHE A 111 -4.65 16.52 -3.49
C PHE A 111 -4.51 17.71 -2.54
N PHE A 112 -3.37 17.84 -1.85
CA PHE A 112 -3.14 19.01 -0.99
C PHE A 112 -2.92 20.29 -1.81
N PRO A 113 -3.39 21.46 -1.33
CA PRO A 113 -3.05 22.75 -1.92
C PRO A 113 -1.53 22.99 -1.95
N PRO A 114 -0.98 23.72 -2.95
CA PRO A 114 0.47 23.96 -3.06
C PRO A 114 1.12 24.48 -1.77
N GLY A 115 0.48 25.45 -1.09
CA GLY A 115 1.01 26.07 0.12
C GLY A 115 1.08 25.19 1.37
N VAL A 116 0.60 23.93 1.32
CA VAL A 116 0.73 22.99 2.45
C VAL A 116 1.63 21.80 2.15
N LYS A 117 2.03 21.59 0.88
CA LYS A 117 2.78 20.41 0.45
C LYS A 117 4.15 20.30 1.13
N GLU A 118 4.88 21.41 1.21
CA GLU A 118 6.20 21.47 1.86
C GLU A 118 6.13 21.08 3.34
N ALA A 119 5.11 21.57 4.07
CA ALA A 119 4.89 21.21 5.46
C ALA A 119 4.58 19.70 5.63
N LYS A 120 3.87 19.09 4.67
CA LYS A 120 3.60 17.63 4.68
C LYS A 120 4.86 16.81 4.42
N ILE A 121 5.73 17.26 3.51
CA ILE A 121 7.04 16.62 3.29
C ILE A 121 7.86 16.67 4.58
N SER A 122 7.95 17.83 5.24
CA SER A 122 8.66 17.98 6.52
C SER A 122 8.09 17.07 7.61
N LEU A 123 6.77 16.97 7.73
CA LEU A 123 6.11 16.07 8.68
C LEU A 123 6.44 14.59 8.40
N MET A 124 6.42 14.18 7.12
CA MET A 124 6.77 12.81 6.75
C MET A 124 8.23 12.50 7.10
N LYS A 125 9.15 13.45 6.88
CA LYS A 125 10.57 13.32 7.26
C LYS A 125 10.76 13.17 8.76
N GLU A 126 10.08 13.98 9.56
CA GLU A 126 10.15 13.92 11.03
C GLU A 126 9.68 12.54 11.55
N LYS A 127 8.53 12.09 11.05
CA LYS A 127 7.93 10.81 11.43
C LYS A 127 8.71 9.58 10.94
N ALA A 128 9.53 9.71 9.89
CA ALA A 128 10.32 8.61 9.34
C ALA A 128 11.62 8.31 10.12
N THR A 129 11.91 8.99 11.22
CA THR A 129 13.21 8.86 11.92
C THR A 129 13.42 7.51 12.64
N ASN A 130 14.53 6.83 12.31
CA ASN A 130 15.30 5.76 13.00
C ASN A 130 14.59 4.68 13.85
N HIS A 131 13.67 3.90 13.28
CA HIS A 131 13.20 2.67 13.94
C HIS A 131 13.49 1.44 13.06
N TYR A 132 14.37 0.57 13.55
CA TYR A 132 14.74 -0.70 12.95
C TYR A 132 13.63 -1.73 13.15
N LEU A 133 13.52 -2.69 12.23
CA LEU A 133 12.45 -3.67 12.24
C LEU A 133 12.85 -4.99 12.91
N VAL A 134 11.82 -5.68 13.38
CA VAL A 134 11.84 -6.75 14.38
C VAL A 134 12.23 -8.10 13.82
N GLY A 135 13.11 -8.80 14.54
CA GLY A 135 13.42 -10.20 14.29
C GLY A 135 14.31 -10.36 13.05
N ASN A 136 15.29 -11.27 13.10
CA ASN A 136 16.24 -11.49 12.01
C ASN A 136 15.61 -12.20 10.78
N LYS A 137 14.34 -11.90 10.45
CA LYS A 137 13.55 -12.51 9.38
C LYS A 137 12.63 -11.46 8.76
N LEU A 138 12.53 -11.47 7.42
CA LEU A 138 11.63 -10.60 6.66
C LEU A 138 10.16 -10.68 7.14
N SER A 139 9.53 -9.52 7.27
CA SER A 139 8.13 -9.33 7.66
C SER A 139 7.43 -8.27 6.79
N LYS A 140 6.10 -8.12 6.95
CA LYS A 140 5.33 -7.05 6.28
C LYS A 140 5.83 -5.65 6.64
N ALA A 141 6.39 -5.47 7.84
CA ALA A 141 6.89 -4.16 8.26
C ALA A 141 8.10 -3.75 7.40
N ASP A 142 8.97 -4.69 7.03
CA ASP A 142 10.14 -4.43 6.18
C ASP A 142 9.72 -4.03 4.77
N ILE A 143 8.69 -4.69 4.26
CA ILE A 143 8.12 -4.40 2.95
C ILE A 143 7.49 -3.01 2.93
N HIS A 144 6.68 -2.67 3.95
CA HIS A 144 6.08 -1.33 4.07
C HIS A 144 7.15 -0.24 4.24
N LEU A 145 8.24 -0.51 4.95
CA LEU A 145 9.33 0.45 5.13
C LEU A 145 10.02 0.73 3.79
N VAL A 146 10.34 -0.31 3.03
CA VAL A 146 10.93 -0.17 1.69
C VAL A 146 9.99 0.60 0.76
N GLU A 147 8.71 0.25 0.72
CA GLU A 147 7.69 1.00 -0.04
C GLU A 147 7.70 2.49 0.34
N MET A 148 7.65 2.79 1.64
CA MET A 148 7.61 4.17 2.11
C MET A 148 8.85 4.96 1.71
N ILE A 149 10.04 4.37 1.77
CA ILE A 149 11.29 5.04 1.38
C ILE A 149 11.26 5.41 -0.10
N TYR A 150 10.82 4.49 -0.97
CA TYR A 150 10.67 4.78 -2.39
C TYR A 150 9.67 5.91 -2.63
N ASN A 151 8.52 5.88 -1.94
CA ASN A 151 7.54 6.96 -2.04
C ASN A 151 8.13 8.32 -1.60
N MET A 152 8.94 8.34 -0.54
CA MET A 152 9.57 9.58 -0.08
C MET A 152 10.70 10.06 -0.99
N GLU A 153 11.47 9.15 -1.61
CA GLU A 153 12.53 9.49 -2.57
C GLU A 153 11.96 10.22 -3.80
N GLU A 154 10.73 9.87 -4.23
CA GLU A 154 10.02 10.58 -5.29
C GLU A 154 9.67 12.04 -4.92
N LEU A 155 9.55 12.35 -3.62
CA LEU A 155 9.28 13.71 -3.14
C LEU A 155 10.55 14.49 -2.79
N ASP A 156 11.57 13.80 -2.31
CA ASP A 156 12.89 14.36 -2.02
C ASP A 156 13.97 13.27 -2.16
N ALA A 157 14.73 13.34 -3.25
CA ALA A 157 15.81 12.39 -3.54
C ALA A 157 16.90 12.33 -2.47
N ASN A 158 17.07 13.37 -1.64
CA ASN A 158 18.07 13.38 -0.58
C ASN A 158 17.67 12.53 0.63
N ILE A 159 16.40 12.11 0.72
CA ILE A 159 15.90 11.45 1.92
C ILE A 159 16.59 10.12 2.19
N ILE A 160 16.99 9.42 1.13
CA ILE A 160 17.69 8.14 1.19
C ILE A 160 19.06 8.23 1.86
N ALA A 161 19.67 9.43 1.89
CA ALA A 161 20.94 9.67 2.57
C ALA A 161 20.80 9.51 4.10
N ASN A 162 19.59 9.70 4.64
CA ASN A 162 19.31 9.50 6.06
C ASN A 162 19.13 8.02 6.43
N PHE A 163 19.12 7.11 5.44
CA PHE A 163 18.82 5.69 5.62
C PHE A 163 19.90 4.77 4.99
N PRO A 164 21.16 4.84 5.45
CA PRO A 164 22.30 4.17 4.80
C PRO A 164 22.20 2.64 4.75
N LEU A 165 21.47 2.01 5.68
CA LEU A 165 21.27 0.56 5.69
C LEU A 165 20.19 0.10 4.69
N LEU A 166 19.26 0.98 4.33
CA LEU A 166 18.15 0.68 3.42
C LEU A 166 18.58 0.78 1.95
N GLN A 167 19.62 1.56 1.65
CA GLN A 167 20.28 1.57 0.33
C GLN A 167 20.69 0.17 -0.15
N LYS A 168 20.90 -0.80 0.76
CA LYS A 168 21.22 -2.19 0.42
C LYS A 168 20.01 -3.02 -0.05
N PHE A 169 18.79 -2.64 0.30
CA PHE A 169 17.55 -3.38 -0.02
C PHE A 169 16.92 -2.95 -1.35
N LEU A 170 17.28 -1.77 -1.87
CA LEU A 170 16.71 -1.19 -3.08
C LEU A 170 17.36 -1.81 -4.32
N GLN A 171 16.84 -2.93 -4.80
CA GLN A 171 17.22 -3.50 -6.11
C GLN A 171 16.07 -3.34 -7.12
N PRO A 172 16.38 -3.11 -8.42
CA PRO A 172 15.36 -2.95 -9.45
C PRO A 172 14.61 -4.27 -9.68
N GLY A 173 13.27 -4.25 -9.70
CA GLY A 173 12.49 -5.46 -10.04
C GLY A 173 10.99 -5.41 -9.76
N SER A 174 10.50 -4.47 -8.95
CA SER A 174 9.07 -4.33 -8.69
C SER A 174 8.37 -3.66 -9.88
N GLN A 175 7.33 -4.31 -10.42
CA GLN A 175 6.37 -3.75 -11.38
C GLN A 175 5.47 -2.74 -10.66
N ARG A 176 6.05 -1.61 -10.25
CA ARG A 176 5.34 -0.53 -9.57
C ARG A 176 4.41 0.16 -10.54
N GLN A 177 3.21 0.50 -10.07
CA GLN A 177 2.40 1.47 -10.81
C GLN A 177 3.15 2.82 -10.85
N PRO A 178 3.01 3.63 -11.90
CA PRO A 178 3.68 4.93 -11.98
C PRO A 178 3.16 5.89 -10.88
N PRO A 179 3.90 6.96 -10.56
CA PRO A 179 3.39 8.04 -9.73
C PRO A 179 2.11 8.63 -10.30
N LEU A 180 1.25 9.16 -9.42
CA LEU A 180 -0.04 9.71 -9.82
C LEU A 180 0.13 10.99 -10.65
N ASP A 181 -0.35 10.98 -11.90
CA ASP A 181 -0.36 12.14 -12.80
C ASP A 181 -1.73 12.84 -12.84
N GLU A 182 -1.82 13.96 -13.57
CA GLU A 182 -3.05 14.75 -13.68
C GLU A 182 -4.21 13.98 -14.31
N LYS A 183 -3.93 13.19 -15.36
CA LYS A 183 -4.92 12.38 -16.06
C LYS A 183 -5.50 11.30 -15.15
N ALA A 184 -4.65 10.65 -14.37
CA ALA A 184 -5.06 9.66 -13.38
C ALA A 184 -5.87 10.32 -12.26
N MET A 185 -5.48 11.50 -11.78
CA MET A 185 -6.27 12.27 -10.80
C MET A 185 -7.67 12.61 -11.31
N GLU A 186 -7.82 13.05 -12.56
CA GLU A 186 -9.13 13.32 -13.16
C GLU A 186 -9.99 12.05 -13.23
N LYS A 187 -9.39 10.93 -13.64
CA LYS A 187 -10.07 9.62 -13.69
C LYS A 187 -10.54 9.18 -12.31
N ILE A 188 -9.71 9.34 -11.26
CA ILE A 188 -10.09 9.07 -9.86
C ILE A 188 -11.33 9.89 -9.49
N LYS A 189 -11.31 11.20 -9.73
CA LYS A 189 -12.44 12.09 -9.40
C LYS A 189 -13.72 11.67 -10.11
N MET A 190 -13.64 11.24 -11.36
CA MET A 190 -14.79 10.72 -12.11
C MET A 190 -15.33 9.41 -11.53
N ILE A 191 -14.46 8.44 -11.20
CA ILE A 191 -14.86 7.14 -10.64
C ILE A 191 -15.50 7.31 -9.26
N PHE A 192 -14.88 8.11 -8.40
CA PHE A 192 -15.25 8.20 -6.98
C PHE A 192 -16.11 9.41 -6.62
N LYS A 193 -16.36 10.34 -7.57
CA LYS A 193 -17.23 11.51 -7.44
C LYS A 193 -16.81 12.48 -6.32
N PHE A 194 -15.58 12.99 -6.35
CA PHE A 194 -15.10 14.05 -5.45
C PHE A 194 -14.22 15.09 -6.17
#